data_AF-A0A1K1LTF8-F1
#
_entry.id   AF-A0A1K1LTF8-F1
#
_cell.length_a   1.000
_cell.length_b   1.000
_cell.length_c   1.000
_cell.angle_alpha   90.00
_cell.angle_beta   90.00
_cell.angle_gamma   90.00
#
_symmetry.space_group_name_H-M   'P 1'
#
loop_
_entity.id
_entity.type
_entity.pdbx_description
1 polymer ?
#
loop_
_entity_poly.entity_id
_entity_poly.type
_entity_poly.pdbx_seq_one_letter_code
_entity_poly.pdbx_strand_id
1 'polypeptide(L)'
;MIKFVSRTHGQTAWQGKPPESVPQSVDHMTSAELRAVIIEFQPPDASVLVEYDHEVLAARQARDSLLAPLHEVRLKLARVGQQLDRWRSAHPLQARLNELGLMSSGYLDKWRAIREALEREAQELADHADRAQERVGDVEKAVHMRIMREQAPLRDYLAELERLERQKSMQELVGRWQTHEFDNALTVFKMIALKREMNAFGYDDNGAHWQALPQSLRRVVDNFNHLPREARPVALDRMRSDIELNRDDARKLMREMGLNWG
;
A
#
# COMPACT_ATOMS: atom_id res chain seq x y z
N MET A 1 -5.35 2.26 -19.25
CA MET A 1 -4.33 1.82 -20.23
C MET A 1 -3.08 2.65 -20.01
N ILE A 2 -2.07 2.06 -19.35
CA ILE A 2 -0.80 2.72 -19.01
C ILE A 2 -0.04 2.98 -20.30
N LYS A 3 -0.02 4.23 -20.76
CA LYS A 3 0.75 4.61 -21.95
C LYS A 3 2.18 4.91 -21.54
N PHE A 4 3.07 3.93 -21.70
CA PHE A 4 4.50 4.19 -21.81
C PHE A 4 4.76 4.80 -23.19
N VAL A 5 4.95 6.11 -23.26
CA VAL A 5 5.37 6.78 -24.48
C VAL A 5 6.87 6.99 -24.39
N SER A 6 7.62 6.17 -25.13
CA SER A 6 9.04 6.42 -25.41
C SER A 6 9.15 7.73 -26.19
N ARG A 7 9.39 8.84 -25.49
CA ARG A 7 9.82 10.07 -26.14
C ARG A 7 11.27 9.88 -26.54
N THR A 8 11.55 10.13 -27.81
CA THR A 8 12.89 10.25 -28.35
C THR A 8 13.72 11.17 -27.44
N HIS A 9 14.91 10.70 -27.04
CA HIS A 9 15.75 11.12 -25.90
C HIS A 9 15.36 10.42 -24.58
N GLY A 10 16.01 9.27 -24.36
CA GLY A 10 15.81 8.35 -23.24
C GLY A 10 15.52 9.03 -21.90
N GLN A 11 14.24 9.14 -21.56
CA GLN A 11 13.77 9.53 -20.24
C GLN A 11 12.56 8.65 -19.96
N THR A 12 12.68 7.77 -18.98
CA THR A 12 11.57 7.08 -18.32
C THR A 12 10.84 8.09 -17.42
N ALA A 13 10.26 9.12 -18.03
CA ALA A 13 9.47 10.13 -17.32
C ALA A 13 8.07 9.56 -17.04
N TRP A 14 7.68 9.57 -15.77
CA TRP A 14 6.33 9.16 -15.38
C TRP A 14 5.33 10.23 -15.84
N GLN A 15 4.47 9.92 -16.83
CA GLN A 15 3.54 10.87 -17.46
C GLN A 15 2.11 10.85 -16.88
N GLY A 16 1.88 10.31 -15.69
CA GLY A 16 0.58 10.45 -15.05
C GLY A 16 0.42 11.86 -14.51
N LYS A 17 0.01 12.81 -15.35
CA LYS A 17 -0.46 14.09 -14.84
C LYS A 17 -1.64 13.81 -13.90
N PRO A 18 -1.65 14.35 -12.67
CA PRO A 18 -2.89 14.39 -11.91
C PRO A 18 -3.94 15.14 -12.76
N PRO A 19 -5.21 14.72 -12.75
CA PRO A 19 -6.25 15.50 -13.39
C PRO A 19 -6.21 16.94 -12.85
N GLU A 20 -6.26 17.95 -13.73
CA GLU A 20 -6.10 19.39 -13.42
C GLU A 20 -7.13 19.93 -12.40
N SER A 21 -8.12 19.12 -12.06
CA SER A 21 -9.12 19.38 -11.04
C SER A 21 -9.60 18.06 -10.47
N VAL A 22 -9.84 18.00 -9.16
CA VAL A 22 -10.85 17.09 -8.58
C VAL A 22 -12.11 17.32 -9.43
N PRO A 23 -12.57 16.37 -10.27
CA PRO A 23 -13.77 16.63 -11.04
C PRO A 23 -14.90 16.92 -10.03
N GLN A 24 -15.77 17.89 -10.33
CA GLN A 24 -16.97 18.18 -9.52
C GLN A 24 -17.81 16.90 -9.23
N SER A 25 -17.57 15.83 -9.98
CA SER A 25 -18.06 14.47 -9.74
C SER A 25 -17.64 13.82 -8.42
N VAL A 26 -16.52 14.20 -7.78
CA VAL A 26 -15.99 13.51 -6.58
C VAL A 26 -16.85 13.76 -5.34
N ASP A 27 -17.51 14.91 -5.27
CA ASP A 27 -18.45 15.24 -4.20
C ASP A 27 -19.66 14.30 -4.19
N HIS A 28 -20.05 13.76 -5.35
CA HIS A 28 -21.17 12.84 -5.50
C HIS A 28 -20.80 11.36 -5.39
N MET A 29 -19.51 11.01 -5.41
CA MET A 29 -19.06 9.62 -5.35
C MET A 29 -19.27 8.99 -3.98
N THR A 30 -19.59 7.71 -3.94
CA THR A 30 -19.57 6.87 -2.72
C THR A 30 -18.14 6.54 -2.30
N SER A 31 -17.97 6.06 -1.06
CA SER A 31 -16.68 5.57 -0.56
C SER A 31 -16.09 4.47 -1.46
N ALA A 32 -16.93 3.58 -2.01
CA ALA A 32 -16.49 2.49 -2.86
C ALA A 32 -15.98 2.98 -4.24
N GLU A 33 -16.66 3.97 -4.83
CA GLU A 33 -16.24 4.58 -6.09
C GLU A 33 -14.92 5.36 -5.93
N LEU A 34 -14.77 6.10 -4.83
CA LEU A 34 -13.51 6.76 -4.48
C LEU A 34 -12.36 5.77 -4.38
N ARG A 35 -12.58 4.63 -3.73
CA ARG A 35 -11.58 3.56 -3.60
C ARG A 35 -11.18 2.97 -4.94
N ALA A 36 -12.12 2.78 -5.86
CA ALA A 36 -11.83 2.29 -7.21
C ALA A 36 -10.94 3.29 -7.98
N VAL A 37 -11.24 4.59 -7.89
CA VAL A 37 -10.42 5.65 -8.49
C VAL A 37 -9.02 5.67 -7.88
N ILE A 38 -8.89 5.57 -6.56
CA ILE A 38 -7.57 5.55 -5.88
C ILE A 38 -6.71 4.38 -6.40
N ILE A 39 -7.30 3.19 -6.56
CA ILE A 39 -6.59 2.00 -7.08
C ILE A 39 -6.17 2.20 -8.54
N GLU A 40 -7.04 2.76 -9.38
CA GLU A 40 -6.75 2.97 -10.80
C GLU A 40 -5.57 3.93 -11.03
N PHE A 41 -5.50 5.00 -10.23
CA PHE A 41 -4.49 6.04 -10.37
C PHE A 41 -3.25 5.83 -9.52
N GLN A 42 -3.12 4.69 -8.82
CA GLN A 42 -1.99 4.45 -7.95
C GLN A 42 -0.67 4.46 -8.73
N PRO A 43 0.29 5.34 -8.40
CA PRO A 43 1.56 5.38 -9.10
C PRO A 43 2.36 4.10 -8.83
N PRO A 44 3.09 3.58 -9.84
CA PRO A 44 4.05 2.51 -9.65
C PRO A 44 5.09 2.86 -8.58
N ASP A 45 5.62 1.84 -7.92
CA ASP A 45 6.69 2.03 -6.93
C ASP A 45 7.94 2.65 -7.59
N ALA A 46 8.51 3.64 -6.91
CA ALA A 46 9.70 4.33 -7.37
C ALA A 46 10.88 3.35 -7.50
N SER A 47 10.99 2.36 -6.63
CA SER A 47 12.05 1.33 -6.67
C SER A 47 12.04 0.56 -8.00
N VAL A 48 10.86 0.13 -8.44
CA VAL A 48 10.68 -0.59 -9.72
C VAL A 48 11.07 0.31 -10.90
N LEU A 49 10.67 1.58 -10.86
CA LEU A 49 11.02 2.52 -11.94
C LEU A 49 12.52 2.83 -12.02
N VAL A 50 13.21 2.89 -10.87
CA VAL A 50 14.67 3.07 -10.78
C VAL A 50 15.40 1.90 -11.44
N GLU A 51 14.95 0.67 -11.23
CA GLU A 51 15.61 -0.53 -11.80
C GLU A 51 15.66 -0.53 -13.33
N TYR A 52 14.63 0.04 -13.96
CA TYR A 52 14.51 0.13 -15.42
C TYR A 52 14.94 1.48 -15.99
N ASP A 53 15.40 2.41 -15.17
CA ASP A 53 15.86 3.71 -15.65
C ASP A 53 17.15 3.56 -16.46
N HIS A 54 17.16 4.17 -17.64
CA HIS A 54 18.28 4.08 -18.57
C HIS A 54 19.61 4.59 -17.99
N GLU A 55 19.61 5.60 -17.09
CA GLU A 55 20.84 6.10 -16.46
C GLU A 55 21.42 5.06 -15.50
N VAL A 56 20.54 4.40 -14.73
CA VAL A 56 20.90 3.32 -13.81
C VAL A 56 21.42 2.12 -14.58
N LEU A 57 20.73 1.72 -15.65
CA LEU A 57 21.17 0.61 -16.52
C LEU A 57 22.52 0.91 -17.18
N ALA A 58 22.74 2.13 -17.67
CA ALA A 58 24.01 2.54 -18.26
C ALA A 58 25.15 2.54 -17.24
N ALA A 59 24.90 3.03 -16.01
CA ALA A 59 25.89 3.00 -14.94
C ALA A 59 26.25 1.56 -14.52
N ARG A 60 25.25 0.68 -14.40
CA ARG A 60 25.46 -0.74 -14.10
C ARG A 60 26.25 -1.44 -15.22
N GLN A 61 25.92 -1.17 -16.48
CA GLN A 61 26.66 -1.68 -17.63
C GLN A 61 28.12 -1.21 -17.62
N ALA A 62 28.38 0.06 -17.28
CA ALA A 62 29.75 0.58 -17.18
C ALA A 62 30.56 -0.16 -16.10
N ARG A 63 29.97 -0.41 -14.93
CA ARG A 63 30.59 -1.24 -13.88
C ARG A 63 30.87 -2.66 -14.38
N ASP A 64 29.87 -3.31 -14.98
CA ASP A 64 29.99 -4.70 -15.43
C ASP A 64 31.07 -4.87 -16.51
N SER A 65 31.26 -3.84 -17.35
CA SER A 65 32.34 -3.80 -18.36
C SER A 65 33.75 -3.79 -17.75
N LEU A 66 33.90 -3.33 -16.50
CA LEU A 66 35.18 -3.33 -15.76
C LEU A 66 35.40 -4.64 -14.99
N LEU A 67 34.33 -5.26 -14.51
CA LEU A 67 34.40 -6.52 -13.76
C LEU A 67 34.86 -7.69 -14.62
N ALA A 68 34.51 -7.72 -15.90
CA ALA A 68 34.92 -8.80 -16.80
C ALA A 68 36.45 -8.84 -17.03
N PRO A 69 37.14 -7.74 -17.42
CA PRO A 69 38.60 -7.69 -17.47
C PRO A 69 39.26 -7.98 -16.12
N LEU A 70 38.72 -7.44 -15.01
CA LEU A 70 39.25 -7.69 -13.67
C LEU A 70 39.22 -9.18 -13.31
N HIS A 71 38.15 -9.88 -13.67
CA HIS A 71 38.05 -11.33 -13.50
C HIS A 71 39.12 -12.07 -14.33
N GLU A 72 39.34 -11.66 -15.58
CA GLU A 72 40.36 -12.26 -16.44
C GLU A 72 41.78 -12.07 -15.87
N VAL A 73 42.11 -10.88 -15.39
CA VAL A 73 43.43 -10.59 -14.76
C VAL A 73 43.60 -11.42 -13.50
N ARG A 74 42.55 -11.56 -12.67
CA ARG A 74 42.58 -12.45 -11.49
C ARG A 74 42.81 -13.91 -11.86
N LEU A 75 42.22 -14.40 -12.94
CA LEU A 75 42.51 -15.75 -13.44
C LEU A 75 43.96 -15.89 -13.94
N LYS A 76 44.52 -14.86 -14.60
CA LYS A 76 45.94 -14.84 -14.98
C LYS A 76 46.84 -14.91 -13.73
N LEU A 77 46.56 -14.11 -12.70
CA LEU A 77 47.29 -14.13 -11.42
C LEU A 77 47.24 -15.51 -10.76
N ALA A 78 46.07 -16.15 -10.71
CA ALA A 78 45.93 -17.50 -10.15
C ALA A 78 46.79 -18.53 -10.91
N ARG A 79 46.84 -18.44 -12.25
CA ARG A 79 47.70 -19.32 -13.07
C ARG A 79 49.18 -19.07 -12.81
N VAL A 80 49.60 -17.82 -12.66
CA VAL A 80 50.99 -17.48 -12.30
C VAL A 80 51.35 -18.06 -10.93
N GLY A 81 50.46 -17.94 -9.94
CA GLY A 81 50.64 -18.54 -8.62
C GLY A 81 50.83 -20.05 -8.69
N GLN A 82 49.95 -20.76 -9.41
CA GLN A 82 50.07 -22.21 -9.59
C GLN A 82 51.36 -22.62 -10.28
N GLN A 83 51.84 -21.85 -11.27
CA GLN A 83 53.12 -22.12 -11.94
C GLN A 83 54.31 -21.96 -10.99
N LEU A 84 54.31 -20.91 -10.18
CA LEU A 84 55.33 -20.71 -9.15
C LEU A 84 55.34 -21.86 -8.13
N ASP A 85 54.18 -22.31 -7.67
CA ASP A 85 54.06 -23.41 -6.70
C ASP A 85 54.51 -24.75 -7.29
N ARG A 86 54.17 -25.02 -8.56
CA ARG A 86 54.68 -26.19 -9.29
C ARG A 86 56.18 -26.15 -9.42
N TRP A 87 56.76 -25.00 -9.76
CA TRP A 87 58.21 -24.85 -9.86
C TRP A 87 58.89 -25.09 -8.52
N ARG A 88 58.36 -24.52 -7.42
CA ARG A 88 58.88 -24.73 -6.06
C ARG A 88 58.85 -26.21 -5.67
N SER A 89 57.75 -26.88 -5.98
CA SER A 89 57.57 -28.33 -5.72
C SER A 89 58.56 -29.18 -6.50
N ALA A 90 58.86 -28.81 -7.75
CA ALA A 90 59.84 -29.51 -8.59
C ALA A 90 61.29 -29.21 -8.19
N HIS A 91 61.57 -28.06 -7.54
CA HIS A 91 62.92 -27.60 -7.22
C HIS A 91 63.05 -27.11 -5.77
N PRO A 92 62.82 -27.98 -4.75
CA PRO A 92 62.71 -27.54 -3.36
C PRO A 92 64.00 -26.93 -2.79
N LEU A 93 65.18 -27.46 -3.16
CA LEU A 93 66.46 -26.90 -2.72
C LEU A 93 66.73 -25.52 -3.34
N GLN A 94 66.43 -25.35 -4.64
CA GLN A 94 66.62 -24.08 -5.35
C GLN A 94 65.63 -23.02 -4.86
N ALA A 95 64.38 -23.41 -4.61
CA ALA A 95 63.38 -22.55 -3.99
C ALA A 95 63.86 -22.04 -2.62
N ARG A 96 64.35 -22.94 -1.76
CA ARG A 96 64.85 -22.58 -0.43
C ARG A 96 66.08 -21.67 -0.48
N LEU A 97 67.03 -21.94 -1.38
CA LEU A 97 68.21 -21.07 -1.57
C LEU A 97 67.80 -19.70 -2.12
N ASN A 98 66.78 -19.63 -2.98
CA ASN A 98 66.25 -18.36 -3.47
C ASN A 98 65.51 -17.56 -2.39
N GLU A 99 64.71 -18.22 -1.57
CA GLU A 99 64.01 -17.61 -0.43
C GLU A 99 64.98 -17.05 0.62
N LEU A 100 66.12 -17.71 0.82
CA LEU A 100 67.21 -17.24 1.69
C LEU A 100 68.10 -16.15 1.04
N GLY A 101 67.84 -15.77 -0.21
CA GLY A 101 68.64 -14.79 -0.95
C GLY A 101 70.04 -15.30 -1.36
N LEU A 102 70.31 -16.59 -1.23
CA LEU A 102 71.60 -17.22 -1.54
C LEU A 102 71.75 -17.57 -3.03
N MET A 103 70.66 -17.49 -3.81
CA MET A 103 70.63 -17.73 -5.26
C MET A 103 69.52 -16.92 -5.93
N SER A 104 69.76 -16.27 -7.07
CA SER A 104 68.70 -15.74 -7.94
C SER A 104 68.33 -16.79 -9.00
N SER A 105 67.04 -16.87 -9.32
CA SER A 105 66.52 -17.69 -10.41
C SER A 105 65.88 -16.76 -11.43
N GLY A 106 66.46 -16.65 -12.62
CA GLY A 106 65.89 -15.84 -13.70
C GLY A 106 64.46 -16.28 -14.09
N TYR A 107 64.10 -17.54 -13.84
CA TYR A 107 62.71 -18.01 -13.94
C TYR A 107 61.82 -17.30 -12.92
N LEU A 108 62.18 -17.34 -11.63
CA LEU A 108 61.39 -16.70 -10.57
C LEU A 108 61.34 -15.18 -10.72
N ASP A 109 62.44 -14.54 -11.11
CA ASP A 109 62.49 -13.09 -11.30
C ASP A 109 61.59 -12.65 -12.47
N LYS A 110 61.58 -13.42 -13.57
CA LYS A 110 60.64 -13.19 -14.68
C LYS A 110 59.18 -13.32 -14.23
N TRP A 111 58.84 -14.38 -13.52
CA TRP A 111 57.45 -14.59 -13.07
C TRP A 111 57.02 -13.61 -11.97
N ARG A 112 57.95 -13.13 -11.13
CA ARG A 112 57.72 -12.05 -10.17
C ARG A 112 57.38 -10.75 -10.91
N ALA A 113 58.14 -10.38 -11.93
CA ALA A 113 57.86 -9.21 -12.74
C ALA A 113 56.48 -9.30 -13.45
N ILE A 114 56.15 -10.47 -14.01
CA ILE A 114 54.82 -10.70 -14.61
C ILE A 114 53.71 -10.58 -13.55
N ARG A 115 53.92 -11.17 -12.37
CA ARG A 115 52.96 -11.09 -11.27
C ARG A 115 52.74 -9.65 -10.82
N GLU A 116 53.80 -8.89 -10.59
CA GLU A 116 53.71 -7.48 -10.19
C GLU A 116 52.97 -6.63 -11.23
N ALA A 117 53.22 -6.85 -12.52
CA ALA A 117 52.52 -6.14 -13.59
C ALA A 117 51.01 -6.46 -13.57
N LEU A 118 50.64 -7.74 -13.43
CA LEU A 118 49.25 -8.16 -13.34
C LEU A 118 48.57 -7.69 -12.04
N GLU A 119 49.29 -7.63 -10.92
CA GLU A 119 48.78 -7.10 -9.66
C GLU A 119 48.48 -5.60 -9.76
N ARG A 120 49.35 -4.82 -10.43
CA ARG A 120 49.09 -3.40 -10.71
C ARG A 120 47.87 -3.22 -11.61
N GLU A 121 47.78 -3.97 -12.70
CA GLU A 121 46.62 -3.94 -13.60
C GLU A 121 45.32 -4.32 -12.88
N ALA A 122 45.36 -5.35 -12.03
CA ALA A 122 44.22 -5.75 -11.22
C ALA A 122 43.81 -4.66 -10.21
N GLN A 123 44.78 -4.00 -9.58
CA GLN A 123 44.50 -2.92 -8.64
C GLN A 123 43.87 -1.73 -9.34
N GLU A 124 44.43 -1.30 -10.48
CA GLU A 124 43.86 -0.21 -11.27
C GLU A 124 42.43 -0.52 -11.69
N LEU A 125 42.16 -1.73 -12.22
CA LEU A 125 40.81 -2.14 -12.61
C LEU A 125 39.85 -2.23 -11.42
N ALA A 126 40.32 -2.69 -10.26
CA ALA A 126 39.52 -2.73 -9.03
C ALA A 126 39.13 -1.31 -8.58
N ASP A 127 40.08 -0.37 -8.55
CA ASP A 127 39.81 1.03 -8.19
C ASP A 127 38.79 1.68 -9.14
N HIS A 128 38.86 1.37 -10.43
CA HIS A 128 37.87 1.84 -11.41
C HIS A 128 36.50 1.20 -11.20
N ALA A 129 36.45 -0.10 -10.89
CA ALA A 129 35.21 -0.81 -10.63
C ALA A 129 34.53 -0.29 -9.35
N ASP A 130 35.30 0.00 -8.30
CA ASP A 130 34.78 0.57 -7.05
C ASP A 130 34.20 1.97 -7.29
N ARG A 131 34.92 2.84 -8.00
CA ARG A 131 34.38 4.15 -8.42
C ARG A 131 33.11 4.03 -9.27
N ALA A 132 33.06 3.04 -10.18
CA ALA A 132 31.88 2.79 -10.98
C ALA A 132 30.69 2.31 -10.13
N GLN A 133 30.94 1.49 -9.11
CA GLN A 133 29.94 1.02 -8.16
C GLN A 133 29.39 2.16 -7.28
N GLU A 134 30.25 3.06 -6.80
CA GLU A 134 29.82 4.28 -6.10
C GLU A 134 28.90 5.12 -7.00
N ARG A 135 29.31 5.31 -8.27
CA ARG A 135 28.51 6.05 -9.25
C ARG A 135 27.15 5.41 -9.52
N VAL A 136 27.05 4.07 -9.55
CA VAL A 136 25.75 3.38 -9.64
C VAL A 136 24.86 3.78 -8.47
N GLY A 137 25.39 3.74 -7.24
CA GLY A 137 24.63 4.13 -6.05
C GLY A 137 24.19 5.59 -6.06
N ASP A 138 25.03 6.50 -6.54
CA ASP A 138 24.70 7.92 -6.66
C ASP A 138 23.63 8.18 -7.72
N VAL A 139 23.73 7.51 -8.89
CA VAL A 139 22.72 7.60 -9.95
C VAL A 139 21.39 7.01 -9.48
N GLU A 140 21.38 5.86 -8.82
CA GLU A 140 20.17 5.25 -8.27
C GLU A 140 19.45 6.20 -7.29
N LYS A 141 20.21 6.83 -6.37
CA LYS A 141 19.66 7.84 -5.45
C LYS A 141 19.09 9.05 -6.20
N ALA A 142 19.83 9.58 -7.17
CA ALA A 142 19.41 10.76 -7.93
C ALA A 142 18.13 10.48 -8.74
N VAL A 143 18.07 9.33 -9.42
CA VAL A 143 16.90 8.89 -10.18
C VAL A 143 15.71 8.62 -9.26
N HIS A 144 15.92 7.99 -8.10
CA HIS A 144 14.86 7.78 -7.12
C HIS A 144 14.25 9.12 -6.66
N MET A 145 15.09 10.09 -6.32
CA MET A 145 14.62 11.43 -5.90
C MET A 145 13.89 12.16 -7.03
N ARG A 146 14.34 12.01 -8.28
CA ARG A 146 13.67 12.55 -9.47
C ARG A 146 12.27 11.96 -9.62
N ILE A 147 12.16 10.63 -9.60
CA ILE A 147 10.88 9.91 -9.75
C ILE A 147 9.91 10.29 -8.62
N MET A 148 10.40 10.36 -7.38
CA MET A 148 9.57 10.78 -6.24
C MET A 148 9.05 12.20 -6.40
N ARG A 149 9.88 13.13 -6.91
CA ARG A 149 9.46 14.50 -7.20
C ARG A 149 8.44 14.57 -8.35
N GLU A 150 8.62 13.76 -9.40
CA GLU A 150 7.69 13.67 -10.52
C GLU A 150 6.33 13.10 -10.08
N GLN A 151 6.33 12.11 -9.18
CA GLN A 151 5.11 11.49 -8.65
C GLN A 151 4.44 12.30 -7.52
N ALA A 152 5.14 13.22 -6.87
CA ALA A 152 4.66 13.94 -5.69
C ALA A 152 3.26 14.58 -5.88
N PRO A 153 2.99 15.33 -6.98
CA PRO A 153 1.68 15.96 -7.15
C PRO A 153 0.52 14.96 -7.22
N LEU A 154 0.73 13.81 -7.84
CA LEU A 154 -0.30 12.78 -7.87
C LEU A 154 -0.47 12.08 -6.52
N ARG A 155 0.63 11.81 -5.82
CA ARG A 155 0.57 11.21 -4.49
C ARG A 155 -0.17 12.11 -3.51
N ASP A 156 0.06 13.42 -3.57
CA ASP A 156 -0.68 14.41 -2.78
C ASP A 156 -2.18 14.40 -3.12
N TYR A 157 -2.52 14.35 -4.41
CA TYR A 157 -3.91 14.22 -4.86
C TYR A 157 -4.59 12.94 -4.36
N LEU A 158 -3.90 11.79 -4.46
CA LEU A 158 -4.42 10.52 -3.96
C LEU A 158 -4.60 10.52 -2.44
N ALA A 159 -3.69 11.15 -1.69
CA ALA A 159 -3.82 11.29 -0.24
C ALA A 159 -5.08 12.07 0.15
N GLU A 160 -5.43 13.10 -0.64
CA GLU A 160 -6.68 13.85 -0.45
C GLU A 160 -7.91 12.98 -0.77
N LEU A 161 -7.88 12.19 -1.84
CA LEU A 161 -8.94 11.23 -2.14
C LEU A 161 -9.11 10.17 -1.05
N GLU A 162 -8.02 9.64 -0.49
CA GLU A 162 -8.05 8.71 0.64
C GLU A 162 -8.63 9.33 1.91
N ARG A 163 -8.38 10.63 2.13
CA ARG A 163 -9.01 11.38 3.23
C ARG A 163 -10.52 11.47 3.03
N LEU A 164 -10.97 11.81 1.82
CA LEU A 164 -12.39 11.88 1.47
C LEU A 164 -13.06 10.50 1.55
N GLU A 165 -12.39 9.44 1.09
CA GLU A 165 -12.89 8.07 1.15
C GLU A 165 -13.14 7.64 2.59
N ARG A 166 -12.19 7.87 3.50
CA ARG A 166 -12.36 7.57 4.92
C ARG A 166 -13.52 8.35 5.53
N GLN A 167 -13.67 9.63 5.18
CA GLN A 167 -14.76 10.46 5.66
C GLN A 167 -16.12 9.93 5.20
N LYS A 168 -16.27 9.61 3.91
CA LYS A 168 -17.52 9.07 3.35
C LYS A 168 -17.82 7.66 3.87
N SER A 169 -16.81 6.81 4.00
CA SER A 169 -16.93 5.48 4.62
C SER A 169 -17.54 5.57 6.01
N MET A 170 -17.05 6.50 6.84
CA MET A 170 -17.57 6.71 8.18
C MET A 170 -19.00 7.24 8.18
N GLN A 171 -19.32 8.20 7.30
CA GLN A 171 -20.67 8.73 7.14
C GLN A 171 -21.67 7.65 6.70
N GLU A 172 -21.29 6.83 5.72
CA GLU A 172 -22.10 5.71 5.24
C GLU A 172 -22.31 4.66 6.33
N LEU A 173 -21.28 4.34 7.12
CA LEU A 173 -21.39 3.41 8.24
C LEU A 173 -22.34 3.94 9.32
N VAL A 174 -22.21 5.23 9.68
CA VAL A 174 -23.10 5.89 10.63
C VAL A 174 -24.55 5.91 10.10
N GLY A 175 -24.74 6.22 8.82
CA GLY A 175 -26.06 6.19 8.18
C GLY A 175 -26.69 4.80 8.23
N ARG A 176 -25.93 3.76 7.85
CA ARG A 176 -26.40 2.36 7.92
C ARG A 176 -26.77 1.95 9.34
N TRP A 177 -25.95 2.34 10.31
CA TRP A 177 -26.20 2.04 11.71
C TRP A 177 -27.48 2.72 12.21
N GLN A 178 -27.70 3.98 11.86
CA GLN A 178 -28.94 4.70 12.17
C GLN A 178 -30.18 4.06 11.52
N THR A 179 -30.11 3.72 10.23
CA THR A 179 -31.22 3.03 9.54
C THR A 179 -31.56 1.71 10.23
N HIS A 180 -30.54 0.93 10.62
CA HIS A 180 -30.75 -0.34 11.32
C HIS A 180 -31.37 -0.15 12.71
N GLU A 181 -30.97 0.87 13.48
CA GLU A 181 -31.62 1.22 14.74
C GLU A 181 -33.11 1.53 14.55
N PHE A 182 -33.45 2.35 13.55
CA PHE A 182 -34.85 2.72 13.28
C PHE A 182 -35.68 1.52 12.80
N ASP A 183 -35.11 0.65 11.98
CA ASP A 183 -35.79 -0.56 11.53
C ASP A 183 -36.07 -1.52 12.69
N ASN A 184 -35.14 -1.64 13.65
CA ASN A 184 -35.35 -2.41 14.87
C ASN A 184 -36.46 -1.80 15.75
N ALA A 185 -36.47 -0.47 15.91
CA ALA A 185 -37.51 0.25 16.65
C ALA A 185 -38.91 0.00 16.07
N LEU A 186 -39.04 0.13 14.74
CA LEU A 186 -40.30 -0.08 14.04
C LEU A 186 -40.75 -1.55 14.10
N THR A 187 -39.81 -2.50 14.11
CA THR A 187 -40.11 -3.93 14.26
C THR A 187 -40.70 -4.24 15.63
N VAL A 188 -40.10 -3.70 16.70
CA VAL A 188 -40.63 -3.87 18.06
C VAL A 188 -41.98 -3.17 18.23
N PHE A 189 -42.14 -1.97 17.67
CA PHE A 189 -43.42 -1.27 17.63
C PHE A 189 -44.52 -2.12 16.97
N LYS A 190 -44.26 -2.66 15.77
CA LYS A 190 -45.20 -3.55 15.05
C LYS A 190 -45.58 -4.77 15.87
N MET A 191 -44.61 -5.38 16.56
CA MET A 191 -44.85 -6.55 17.41
C MET A 191 -45.77 -6.18 18.59
N ILE A 192 -45.52 -5.06 19.28
CA ILE A 192 -46.36 -4.61 20.40
C ILE A 192 -47.77 -4.28 19.89
N ALA A 193 -47.88 -3.57 18.77
CA ALA A 193 -49.16 -3.23 18.15
C ALA A 193 -49.97 -4.48 17.78
N LEU A 194 -49.33 -5.51 17.21
CA LEU A 194 -49.98 -6.78 16.90
C LEU A 194 -50.42 -7.52 18.16
N LYS A 195 -49.56 -7.62 19.18
CA LYS A 195 -49.91 -8.26 20.46
C LYS A 195 -51.09 -7.56 21.13
N ARG A 196 -51.14 -6.23 21.05
CA ARG A 196 -52.24 -5.41 21.53
C ARG A 196 -53.52 -5.62 20.73
N GLU A 197 -53.47 -5.61 19.41
CA GLU A 197 -54.62 -5.86 18.53
C GLU A 197 -55.22 -7.27 18.75
N MET A 198 -54.37 -8.25 19.02
CA MET A 198 -54.78 -9.63 19.27
C MET A 198 -55.21 -9.91 20.73
N ASN A 199 -55.14 -8.93 21.64
CA ASN A 199 -55.28 -9.14 23.08
C ASN A 199 -54.44 -10.33 23.57
N ALA A 200 -53.19 -10.43 23.08
CA ALA A 200 -52.28 -11.50 23.48
C ALA A 200 -52.04 -11.49 24.99
N PHE A 201 -51.68 -12.63 25.57
CA PHE A 201 -51.53 -12.79 27.02
C PHE A 201 -50.70 -11.65 27.65
N GLY A 202 -51.33 -10.89 28.56
CA GLY A 202 -50.73 -9.76 29.27
C GLY A 202 -50.71 -8.43 28.49
N TYR A 203 -51.27 -8.36 27.28
CA TYR A 203 -51.38 -7.15 26.44
C TYR A 203 -52.81 -6.57 26.36
N ASP A 204 -53.77 -7.14 27.08
CA ASP A 204 -55.11 -6.57 27.27
C ASP A 204 -55.09 -5.34 28.23
N ASP A 205 -56.25 -4.70 28.42
CA ASP A 205 -56.37 -3.46 29.20
C ASP A 205 -55.86 -3.58 30.64
N ASN A 206 -55.93 -4.76 31.25
CA ASN A 206 -55.47 -5.02 32.62
C ASN A 206 -54.17 -5.83 32.66
N GLY A 207 -53.61 -6.14 31.49
CA GLY A 207 -52.46 -7.00 31.33
C GLY A 207 -51.19 -6.38 31.90
N ALA A 208 -50.43 -7.18 32.66
CA ALA A 208 -49.19 -6.73 33.29
C ALA A 208 -48.14 -6.23 32.28
N HIS A 209 -48.08 -6.82 31.08
CA HIS A 209 -47.15 -6.38 30.03
C HIS A 209 -47.61 -5.08 29.35
N TRP A 210 -48.92 -4.88 29.15
CA TRP A 210 -49.46 -3.62 28.63
C TRP A 210 -49.26 -2.47 29.61
N GLN A 211 -49.61 -2.66 30.88
CA GLN A 211 -49.51 -1.62 31.90
C GLN A 211 -48.05 -1.22 32.22
N ALA A 212 -47.09 -2.13 32.00
CA ALA A 212 -45.67 -1.86 32.12
C ALA A 212 -45.12 -0.91 31.03
N LEU A 213 -45.83 -0.74 29.91
CA LEU A 213 -45.41 0.18 28.84
C LEU A 213 -45.71 1.64 29.22
N PRO A 214 -44.83 2.59 28.85
CA PRO A 214 -45.07 4.02 29.04
C PRO A 214 -46.39 4.48 28.41
N GLN A 215 -47.06 5.42 29.08
CA GLN A 215 -48.38 5.91 28.65
C GLN A 215 -48.34 6.60 27.28
N SER A 216 -47.20 7.20 26.92
CA SER A 216 -46.90 7.74 25.58
C SER A 216 -47.00 6.64 24.52
N LEU A 217 -46.25 5.56 24.71
CA LEU A 217 -46.17 4.45 23.78
C LEU A 217 -47.51 3.72 23.64
N ARG A 218 -48.21 3.50 24.75
CA ARG A 218 -49.56 2.92 24.72
C ARG A 218 -50.53 3.72 23.85
N ARG A 219 -50.55 5.04 24.01
CA ARG A 219 -51.38 5.94 23.18
C ARG A 219 -51.04 5.85 21.69
N VAL A 220 -49.75 5.82 21.35
CA VAL A 220 -49.31 5.70 19.95
C VAL A 220 -49.72 4.34 19.36
N VAL A 221 -49.58 3.25 20.12
CA VAL A 221 -49.99 1.90 19.70
C VAL A 221 -51.50 1.80 19.52
N ASP A 222 -52.28 2.29 20.49
CA ASP A 222 -53.75 2.27 20.37
C ASP A 222 -54.19 3.12 19.18
N ASN A 223 -53.69 4.35 19.02
CA ASN A 223 -54.02 5.20 17.85
C ASN A 223 -53.67 4.53 16.52
N PHE A 224 -52.52 3.85 16.46
CA PHE A 224 -52.10 3.09 15.28
C PHE A 224 -53.04 1.93 14.97
N ASN A 225 -53.48 1.17 15.99
CA ASN A 225 -54.40 0.05 15.82
C ASN A 225 -55.83 0.49 15.45
N HIS A 226 -56.23 1.71 15.81
CA HIS A 226 -57.52 2.31 15.40
C HIS A 226 -57.55 2.71 13.91
N LEU A 227 -56.39 2.81 13.24
CA LEU A 227 -56.35 3.08 11.81
C LEU A 227 -56.83 1.85 11.00
N PRO A 228 -57.54 2.07 9.87
CA PRO A 228 -57.81 1.02 8.88
C PRO A 228 -56.50 0.34 8.46
N ARG A 229 -56.54 -0.98 8.25
CA ARG A 229 -55.33 -1.78 7.97
C ARG A 229 -54.59 -1.29 6.72
N GLU A 230 -55.31 -0.74 5.77
CA GLU A 230 -54.83 -0.16 4.51
C GLU A 230 -54.05 1.15 4.74
N ALA A 231 -54.34 1.89 5.82
CA ALA A 231 -53.69 3.15 6.18
C ALA A 231 -52.46 2.97 7.09
N ARG A 232 -52.30 1.80 7.71
CA ARG A 232 -51.20 1.50 8.64
C ARG A 232 -49.81 1.51 7.99
N PRO A 233 -49.58 1.03 6.75
CA PRO A 233 -48.29 1.17 6.07
C PRO A 233 -47.85 2.63 5.94
N VAL A 234 -48.77 3.51 5.54
CA VAL A 234 -48.50 4.95 5.41
C VAL A 234 -48.17 5.58 6.77
N ALA A 235 -48.83 5.14 7.84
CA ALA A 235 -48.51 5.60 9.20
C ALA A 235 -47.11 5.14 9.66
N LEU A 236 -46.68 3.93 9.29
CA LEU A 236 -45.33 3.43 9.58
C LEU A 236 -44.25 4.18 8.80
N ASP A 237 -44.50 4.54 7.54
CA ASP A 237 -43.57 5.34 6.74
C ASP A 237 -43.42 6.76 7.28
N ARG A 238 -44.51 7.35 7.78
CA ARG A 238 -44.48 8.63 8.50
C ARG A 238 -43.71 8.53 9.81
N MET A 239 -43.97 7.49 10.62
CA MET A 239 -43.20 7.24 11.84
C MET A 239 -41.70 7.09 11.55
N ARG A 240 -41.32 6.38 10.49
CA ARG A 240 -39.92 6.28 10.06
C ARG A 240 -39.34 7.67 9.76
N SER A 241 -40.05 8.47 8.98
CA SER A 241 -39.61 9.83 8.59
C SER A 241 -39.48 10.77 9.79
N ASP A 242 -40.44 10.74 10.73
CA ASP A 242 -40.42 11.57 11.94
C ASP A 242 -39.29 11.17 12.90
N ILE A 243 -39.01 9.88 13.00
CA ILE A 243 -37.91 9.29 13.80
C ILE A 243 -36.54 9.65 13.17
N GLU A 244 -36.41 9.59 11.85
CA GLU A 244 -35.21 10.02 11.11
C GLU A 244 -34.94 11.53 11.27
N LEU A 245 -35.99 12.34 11.39
CA LEU A 245 -35.91 13.80 11.60
C LEU A 245 -35.60 14.19 13.06
N ASN A 246 -35.90 13.33 14.05
CA ASN A 246 -35.68 13.64 15.47
C ASN A 246 -34.98 12.49 16.25
N ARG A 247 -33.64 12.47 16.16
CA ARG A 247 -32.75 11.44 16.71
C ARG A 247 -32.93 11.18 18.22
N ASP A 248 -33.30 12.20 18.99
CA ASP A 248 -33.48 12.07 20.43
C ASP A 248 -34.83 11.43 20.80
N ASP A 249 -35.86 11.62 19.97
CA ASP A 249 -37.16 10.95 20.12
C ASP A 249 -37.06 9.45 19.81
N ALA A 250 -36.24 9.07 18.82
CA ALA A 250 -35.94 7.68 18.51
C ALA A 250 -35.27 6.95 19.69
N ARG A 251 -34.23 7.58 20.27
CA ARG A 251 -33.51 7.06 21.44
C ARG A 251 -34.39 7.00 22.68
N LYS A 252 -35.34 7.91 22.82
CA LYS A 252 -36.34 7.89 23.89
C LYS A 252 -37.31 6.73 23.70
N LEU A 253 -37.86 6.56 22.49
CA LEU A 253 -38.77 5.47 22.15
C LEU A 253 -38.14 4.08 22.35
N MET A 254 -36.86 3.90 21.96
CA MET A 254 -36.12 2.65 22.17
C MET A 254 -35.87 2.33 23.65
N ARG A 255 -35.53 3.34 24.46
CA ARG A 255 -35.41 3.22 25.92
C ARG A 255 -36.75 2.89 26.58
N GLU A 256 -37.83 3.54 26.13
CA GLU A 256 -39.21 3.30 26.56
C GLU A 256 -39.70 1.88 26.21
N MET A 257 -39.13 1.26 25.18
CA MET A 257 -39.39 -0.13 24.77
C MET A 257 -38.50 -1.18 25.48
N GLY A 258 -37.64 -0.76 26.41
CA GLY A 258 -36.78 -1.69 27.18
C GLY A 258 -35.63 -2.32 26.39
N LEU A 259 -35.28 -1.74 25.23
CA LEU A 259 -34.12 -2.17 24.44
C LEU A 259 -32.89 -1.45 25.01
N ASN A 260 -32.03 -2.20 25.71
CA ASN A 260 -30.83 -1.62 26.32
C ASN A 260 -29.75 -1.36 25.26
N TRP A 261 -29.15 -0.19 25.33
CA TRP A 261 -27.96 0.19 24.56
C TRP A 261 -26.75 -0.49 25.22
N GLY A 262 -25.91 -1.17 24.43
CA GLY A 262 -24.59 -1.64 24.87
C GLY A 262 -23.58 -0.52 24.75
#